data_AF-A0A7K2LRW2-F1
#
_entry.id   AF-A0A7K2LRW2-F1
#
_cell.length_a   1.000
_cell.length_b   1.000
_cell.length_c   1.000
_cell.angle_alpha   90.00
_cell.angle_beta   90.00
_cell.angle_gamma   90.00
#
_symmetry.space_group_name_H-M   'P 1'
#
loop_
_entity.id
_entity.type
_entity.pdbx_description
1 polymer ?
#
loop_
_entity_poly.entity_id
_entity_poly.type
_entity_poly.pdbx_seq_one_letter_code
_entity_poly.pdbx_strand_id
1 'polypeptide(L)' 'RDVAGMLRSFDYAARQRRPWRPEWARRCREAYCAGYASRAGWDPRKKHALLRAYETDRAVYEVLYEARHRPDWLAVPMAA' A
#
# COMPACT_ATOMS: atom_id res chain seq x y z
N ARG A 1 -0.74 -11.69 1.25
CA ARG A 1 0.47 -11.10 0.62
C ARG A 1 0.14 -10.24 -0.60
N ASP A 2 -0.61 -10.74 -1.58
CA ASP A 2 -0.90 -9.98 -2.82
C ASP A 2 -1.73 -8.71 -2.61
N VAL A 3 -2.75 -8.79 -1.74
CA VAL A 3 -3.55 -7.61 -1.35
C VAL A 3 -2.65 -6.51 -0.80
N ALA A 4 -1.75 -6.82 0.14
CA ALA A 4 -0.79 -5.85 0.68
C ALA A 4 0.06 -5.19 -0.42
N GLY A 5 0.57 -5.98 -1.37
CA GLY A 5 1.30 -5.46 -2.52
C GLY A 5 0.50 -4.49 -3.38
N MET A 6 -0.78 -4.81 -3.64
CA MET A 6 -1.66 -3.92 -4.40
C MET A 6 -1.94 -2.63 -3.62
N LEU A 7 -2.19 -2.72 -2.32
CA LEU A 7 -2.45 -1.56 -1.47
C LEU A 7 -1.25 -0.60 -1.44
N ARG A 8 -0.03 -1.14 -1.28
CA ARG A 8 1.23 -0.38 -1.40
C ARG A 8 1.39 0.29 -2.78
N SER A 9 0.96 -0.37 -3.85
CA SER A 9 1.03 0.20 -5.21
C SER A 9 0.18 1.47 -5.35
N PHE A 10 -0.96 1.56 -4.67
CA PHE A 10 -1.76 2.80 -4.65
C PHE A 10 -1.02 3.94 -3.93
N ASP A 11 -0.32 3.64 -2.84
CA ASP A 11 0.46 4.64 -2.09
C ASP A 11 1.59 5.23 -2.95
N TYR A 12 2.24 4.39 -3.76
CA TYR A 12 3.21 4.82 -4.77
C TYR A 12 2.58 5.64 -5.89
N ALA A 13 1.48 5.16 -6.48
CA ALA A 13 0.79 5.85 -7.57
C ALA A 13 0.32 7.26 -7.15
N ALA A 14 -0.18 7.41 -5.92
CA ALA A 14 -0.60 8.69 -5.36
C ALA A 14 0.53 9.71 -5.19
N ARG A 15 1.78 9.24 -5.20
CA ARG A 15 2.99 10.07 -5.08
C ARG A 15 3.71 10.31 -6.40
N GLN A 16 3.25 9.70 -7.49
CA GLN A 16 3.88 9.79 -8.82
C GLN A 16 3.85 11.21 -9.41
N ARG A 17 2.85 12.02 -9.07
CA ARG A 17 2.73 13.42 -9.54
C ARG A 17 2.41 14.35 -8.38
N ARG A 18 2.93 15.58 -8.47
CA ARG A 18 2.60 16.67 -7.53
C ARG A 18 1.37 17.45 -8.04
N PRO A 19 0.51 17.97 -7.14
CA PRO A 19 0.50 17.69 -5.70
C PRO A 19 0.14 16.23 -5.42
N TRP A 20 0.71 15.66 -4.35
CA TRP A 20 0.42 14.29 -3.92
C TRP A 20 -1.06 14.13 -3.54
N ARG A 21 -1.61 12.93 -3.73
CA ARG A 21 -3.05 12.66 -3.53
C ARG A 21 -3.29 11.50 -2.54
N PRO A 22 -2.93 11.65 -1.25
CA PRO A 22 -3.09 10.58 -0.26
C PRO A 22 -4.55 10.15 -0.07
N GLU A 23 -5.52 11.08 -0.21
CA GLU A 23 -6.95 10.74 -0.12
C GLU A 23 -7.40 9.85 -1.29
N TRP A 24 -6.80 10.02 -2.47
CA TRP A 24 -7.06 9.14 -3.61
C TRP A 24 -6.56 7.73 -3.33
N ALA A 25 -5.33 7.58 -2.79
CA ALA A 25 -4.82 6.26 -2.38
C ALA A 25 -5.76 5.60 -1.38
N ARG A 26 -6.19 6.33 -0.34
CA ARG A 26 -7.12 5.80 0.67
C ARG A 26 -8.43 5.31 0.06
N ARG A 27 -9.05 6.10 -0.82
CA ARG A 27 -10.29 5.70 -1.53
C ARG A 27 -10.09 4.48 -2.41
N CYS A 28 -8.97 4.40 -3.13
CA CYS A 28 -8.62 3.24 -3.95
C CYS A 28 -8.41 1.98 -3.09
N ARG A 29 -7.70 2.09 -1.96
CA ARG A 29 -7.51 1.00 -1.00
C ARG A 29 -8.84 0.49 -0.44
N GLU A 30 -9.74 1.40 -0.05
CA GLU A 30 -11.09 1.08 0.42
C GLU A 30 -11.93 0.37 -0.65
N ALA A 31 -11.97 0.92 -1.87
CA ALA A 31 -12.71 0.36 -2.99
C ALA A 31 -12.17 -1.00 -3.42
N TYR A 32 -10.84 -1.17 -3.47
CA TYR A 32 -10.20 -2.44 -3.79
C TYR A 32 -10.54 -3.51 -2.76
N CYS A 33 -10.43 -3.22 -1.47
CA CYS A 33 -10.78 -4.17 -0.41
C CYS A 33 -12.27 -4.53 -0.41
N ALA A 34 -13.16 -3.57 -0.66
CA ALA A 34 -14.60 -3.83 -0.79
C ALA A 34 -14.91 -4.74 -1.99
N GLY A 35 -14.31 -4.46 -3.16
CA GLY A 35 -14.42 -5.29 -4.34
C GLY A 35 -13.88 -6.70 -4.11
N TYR A 36 -12.70 -6.81 -3.49
CA TYR A 36 -12.09 -8.09 -3.11
C TYR A 36 -13.02 -8.89 -2.19
N ALA A 37 -13.58 -8.24 -1.16
CA ALA A 37 -14.50 -8.89 -0.22
C ALA A 37 -15.77 -9.42 -0.90
N SER A 38 -16.34 -8.65 -1.83
CA SER A 38 -17.54 -9.05 -2.57
C SER A 38 -17.33 -10.29 -3.44
N ARG A 39 -16.11 -10.48 -3.99
CA ARG A 39 -15.78 -11.59 -4.88
C ARG A 39 -15.22 -12.81 -4.14
N ALA A 40 -14.40 -12.60 -3.12
CA ALA A 40 -13.72 -13.68 -2.39
C ALA A 40 -14.56 -14.25 -1.24
N GLY A 41 -15.65 -13.59 -0.83
CA GLY A 41 -16.48 -14.00 0.30
C GLY A 41 -15.88 -13.72 1.68
N TRP A 42 -14.73 -13.04 1.75
CA TRP A 42 -14.10 -12.60 3.00
C TRP A 42 -13.39 -11.26 2.82
N ASP A 43 -13.40 -10.43 3.87
CA ASP A 43 -12.81 -9.09 3.81
C ASP A 43 -11.35 -9.11 4.33
N PRO A 44 -10.36 -8.72 3.51
CA PRO A 44 -8.97 -8.63 3.95
C PRO A 44 -8.75 -7.69 5.12
N ARG A 45 -9.60 -6.65 5.27
CA ARG A 45 -9.53 -5.69 6.38
C ARG A 45 -9.92 -6.31 7.72
N LYS A 46 -10.70 -7.39 7.73
CA LYS A 46 -11.06 -8.10 8.98
C LYS A 46 -9.84 -8.79 9.62
N LYS A 47 -8.84 -9.18 8.82
CA LYS A 47 -7.55 -9.71 9.29
C LYS A 47 -6.49 -8.61 9.38
N HIS A 48 -6.83 -7.51 10.05
CA HIS A 48 -6.02 -6.28 10.13
C HIS A 48 -4.56 -6.53 10.57
N ALA A 49 -4.31 -7.38 11.57
CA ALA A 49 -2.95 -7.67 12.04
C ALA A 49 -2.11 -8.38 10.97
N LEU A 50 -2.68 -9.37 10.28
CA LEU A 50 -2.00 -10.12 9.22
C LEU A 50 -1.79 -9.25 7.98
N LEU A 51 -2.78 -8.42 7.62
CA LEU A 51 -2.65 -7.50 6.50
C LEU A 51 -1.53 -6.49 6.75
N ARG A 52 -1.50 -5.86 7.94
CA ARG A 52 -0.42 -4.96 8.34
C ARG A 52 0.94 -5.66 8.34
N ALA A 53 1.05 -6.88 8.86
CA ALA A 53 2.30 -7.62 8.85
C ALA A 53 2.87 -7.78 7.42
N TYR A 54 2.02 -8.10 6.43
CA TYR A 54 2.45 -8.19 5.04
C TYR A 54 2.76 -6.83 4.39
N GLU A 55 2.03 -5.77 4.75
CA GLU A 55 2.34 -4.42 4.28
C GLU A 55 3.69 -3.95 4.84
N THR A 56 3.97 -4.21 6.13
CA THR A 56 5.24 -3.87 6.78
C THR A 56 6.40 -4.68 6.22
N ASP A 57 6.26 -6.00 6.04
CA ASP A 57 7.28 -6.85 5.39
C ASP A 57 7.70 -6.27 4.03
N ARG A 58 6.71 -5.88 3.24
CA ARG A 58 6.95 -5.26 1.94
C ARG A 58 7.56 -3.86 2.05
N ALA A 59 7.11 -3.04 3.00
CA ALA A 59 7.66 -1.71 3.25
C ALA A 59 9.14 -1.78 3.65
N VAL A 60 9.57 -2.78 4.43
CA VAL A 60 11.00 -2.96 4.79
C VAL A 60 11.86 -3.21 3.55
N TYR A 61 11.41 -4.07 2.63
CA TYR A 61 12.08 -4.27 1.35
C TYR A 61 12.14 -2.97 0.54
N GLU A 62 11.02 -2.24 0.46
CA GLU A 62 10.91 -0.98 -0.27
C GLU A 62 11.81 0.11 0.32
N VAL A 63 11.91 0.24 1.64
CA VAL A 63 12.83 1.19 2.31
C VAL A 63 14.26 0.96 1.84
N LEU A 64 14.74 -0.28 1.90
CA LEU A 64 16.10 -0.63 1.47
C LEU A 64 16.32 -0.36 -0.02
N TYR A 65 15.31 -0.65 -0.84
CA TYR A 65 15.37 -0.42 -2.27
C TYR A 65 15.42 1.07 -2.61
N GLU A 66 14.49 1.87 -2.10
CA GLU A 66 14.40 3.30 -2.40
C GLU A 66 15.60 4.07 -1.85
N ALA A 67 16.07 3.74 -0.63
CA ALA A 67 17.26 4.36 -0.05
C ALA A 67 18.50 4.19 -0.95
N ARG A 68 18.59 3.11 -1.71
CA ARG A 68 19.73 2.81 -2.60
C ARG A 68 19.59 3.38 -4.01
N HIS A 69 18.38 3.41 -4.56
CA HIS A 69 18.17 3.69 -5.99
C HIS A 69 17.42 4.98 -6.27
N ARG A 70 16.52 5.42 -5.37
CA ARG A 70 15.68 6.61 -5.53
C ARG A 70 15.41 7.28 -4.17
N PRO A 71 16.41 7.90 -3.53
CA PRO A 71 16.27 8.42 -2.17
C PRO A 71 15.09 9.38 -1.96
N ASP A 72 14.72 10.15 -2.98
CA ASP A 72 13.55 11.06 -2.96
C ASP A 72 12.21 10.33 -2.72
N TRP A 73 12.16 9.02 -2.99
CA TRP A 73 10.97 8.18 -2.79
C TRP A 73 10.92 7.52 -1.42
N LEU A 74 11.96 7.66 -0.58
CA LEU A 74 12.06 7.00 0.73
C LEU A 74 10.89 7.33 1.66
N ALA A 75 10.31 8.52 1.52
CA ALA A 75 9.14 8.91 2.30
C ALA A 75 7.88 8.06 2.01
N VAL A 76 7.82 7.30 0.90
CA VAL A 76 6.65 6.45 0.56
C VAL A 76 6.59 5.21 1.45
N PRO A 77 7.65 4.36 1.53
CA PRO A 77 7.64 3.20 2.42
C PRO A 77 7.77 3.56 3.90
N MET A 78 8.33 4.72 4.26
CA MET A 78 8.40 5.16 5.66
C MET A 78 7.03 5.59 6.25
N ALA A 79 6.01 5.77 5.42
CA ALA A 79 4.66 6.14 5.85
C ALA A 79 3.68 4.95 5.93
N ALA A 80 4.20 3.72 5.81
CA ALA A 80 3.42 2.47 5.80
C ALA A 80 2.89 2.08 7.19
#